data_AF-A0A7Y0TG52-F1
#
_entry.id   AF-A0A7Y0TG52-F1
#
_cell.length_a   1.000
_cell.length_b   1.000
_cell.length_c   1.000
_cell.angle_alpha   90.00
_cell.angle_beta   90.00
_cell.angle_gamma   90.00
#
_symmetry.space_group_name_H-M   'P 1'
#
loop_
_entity.id
_entity.type
_entity.pdbx_description
1 polymer ?
#
loop_
_entity_poly.entity_id
_entity_poly.type
_entity_poly.pdbx_seq_one_letter_code
_entity_poly.pdbx_strand_id
1 'polypeptide(L)' 'MKTDTDIRFEGILALIEVLGTVEAERFIALINRDRFDYTEWRKTQWKQETVTTPRHQSACTS' A
#
# COMPACT_ATOMS: atom_id res chain seq x y z
N MET A 1 0.68 7.13 -19.38
CA MET A 1 0.24 7.24 -17.97
C MET A 1 -1.19 6.74 -17.92
N LYS A 2 -1.54 5.86 -17.00
CA LYS A 2 -2.94 5.41 -16.85
C LYS A 2 -3.78 6.55 -16.29
N THR A 3 -5.05 6.63 -16.69
CA THR A 3 -5.98 7.60 -16.09
C THR A 3 -6.44 7.11 -14.73
N ASP A 4 -6.97 7.99 -13.90
CA ASP A 4 -7.55 7.61 -12.61
C ASP A 4 -8.66 6.56 -12.76
N THR A 5 -9.41 6.63 -13.87
CA THR A 5 -10.45 5.65 -14.21
C THR A 5 -9.84 4.28 -14.48
N ASP A 6 -8.77 4.21 -15.26
CA ASP A 6 -8.09 2.95 -15.58
C ASP A 6 -7.51 2.30 -14.31
N ILE A 7 -6.89 3.11 -13.43
CA ILE A 7 -6.32 2.64 -12.16
C ILE A 7 -7.43 2.06 -11.26
N ARG A 8 -8.57 2.73 -11.18
CA ARG A 8 -9.72 2.23 -10.39
C ARG A 8 -10.29 0.95 -10.97
N PHE A 9 -10.45 0.90 -12.28
CA PHE A 9 -11.01 -0.28 -12.96
C PHE A 9 -10.13 -1.51 -12.75
N GLU A 10 -8.82 -1.37 -12.98
CA GLU A 10 -7.86 -2.46 -12.75
C GLU A 10 -7.81 -2.88 -11.28
N GLY A 11 -7.87 -1.93 -10.35
CA GLY A 11 -7.91 -2.22 -8.91
C GLY A 11 -9.16 -3.02 -8.51
N ILE A 12 -10.32 -2.68 -9.06
CA ILE A 12 -11.56 -3.43 -8.80
C ILE A 12 -11.47 -4.85 -9.37
N LEU A 13 -10.95 -5.01 -10.59
CA LEU A 13 -10.77 -6.33 -11.19
C LEU A 13 -9.85 -7.22 -10.34
N ALA A 14 -8.71 -6.67 -9.88
CA ALA A 14 -7.80 -7.40 -9.02
C ALA A 14 -8.44 -7.81 -7.69
N LEU A 15 -9.28 -6.95 -7.09
CA LEU A 15 -10.03 -7.30 -5.88
C LEU A 15 -11.04 -8.43 -6.14
N ILE A 16 -11.76 -8.39 -7.26
CA ILE A 16 -12.73 -9.44 -7.63
C ILE A 16 -12.02 -10.77 -7.89
N GLU A 17 -10.87 -10.75 -8.56
CA GLU A 17 -10.08 -11.95 -8.86
C GLU A 17 -9.61 -12.67 -7.58
N VAL A 18 -9.20 -11.90 -6.57
CA VAL A 18 -8.65 -12.46 -5.33
C VAL A 18 -9.73 -12.81 -4.31
N LEU A 19 -10.76 -11.97 -4.18
CA LEU A 19 -11.75 -12.08 -3.10
C LEU A 19 -13.09 -12.66 -3.57
N GLY A 20 -13.40 -12.57 -4.86
CA GLY A 20 -14.75 -12.75 -5.39
C GLY A 20 -15.59 -11.48 -5.33
N THR A 21 -16.65 -11.42 -6.15
CA THR A 21 -17.44 -10.19 -6.37
C THR A 21 -18.07 -9.65 -5.08
N VAL A 22 -18.68 -10.51 -4.25
CA VAL A 22 -19.40 -10.09 -3.05
C VAL A 22 -18.44 -9.56 -1.98
N GLU A 23 -17.33 -10.25 -1.76
CA GLU A 23 -16.28 -9.85 -0.82
C GLU A 23 -15.56 -8.58 -1.27
N ALA A 24 -15.31 -8.40 -2.56
CA ALA A 24 -14.69 -7.21 -3.12
C ALA A 24 -15.57 -5.95 -2.88
N GLU A 25 -16.89 -6.05 -3.13
CA GLU A 25 -17.83 -4.97 -2.83
C GLU A 25 -17.86 -4.64 -1.32
N ARG A 26 -17.91 -5.66 -0.46
CA ARG A 26 -17.88 -5.49 0.99
C ARG A 26 -16.58 -4.81 1.45
N PHE A 27 -15.43 -5.18 0.87
CA PHE A 27 -14.14 -4.57 1.15
C PHE A 27 -14.14 -3.08 0.79
N ILE A 28 -14.61 -2.71 -0.41
CA ILE A 28 -14.69 -1.30 -0.83
C ILE A 28 -15.62 -0.52 0.10
N ALA A 29 -16.75 -1.09 0.51
CA ALA A 29 -17.66 -0.46 1.45
C ALA A 29 -17.03 -0.22 2.83
N LEU A 30 -16.18 -1.14 3.31
CA LEU A 30 -15.42 -0.98 4.56
C LEU A 30 -14.38 0.13 4.45
N ILE A 31 -13.59 0.14 3.37
CA ILE A 31 -12.57 1.17 3.12
C ILE A 31 -13.20 2.57 2.98
N ASN A 32 -14.40 2.67 2.44
CA ASN A 32 -15.12 3.96 2.33
C ASN A 32 -15.77 4.41 3.65
N ARG A 33 -16.10 3.47 4.55
CA ARG A 33 -16.72 3.76 5.86
C ARG A 33 -15.68 4.17 6.90
N ASP A 34 -14.58 3.45 6.97
CA ASP A 34 -13.48 3.79 7.85
C ASP A 34 -12.62 4.89 7.20
N ARG A 35 -12.18 5.89 7.98
CA ARG A 35 -11.14 6.80 7.49
C ARG A 35 -9.85 5.99 7.38
N PHE A 36 -9.61 5.40 6.22
CA PHE A 36 -8.40 4.65 5.95
C PHE A 36 -7.19 5.55 6.20
N ASP A 37 -6.43 5.26 7.26
CA ASP A 37 -5.26 6.04 7.62
C ASP A 37 -4.10 5.68 6.69
N TYR A 38 -3.94 6.50 5.66
CA TYR A 38 -2.85 6.40 4.71
C TYR A 38 -1.46 6.44 5.37
N THR A 39 -1.32 7.15 6.49
CA THR A 39 -0.04 7.28 7.22
C THR A 39 0.31 5.98 7.93
N GLU A 40 -0.66 5.36 8.61
CA GLU A 40 -0.44 4.08 9.27
C GLU A 40 -0.22 2.95 8.25
N TRP A 41 -1.03 2.89 7.19
CA TRP A 41 -0.83 1.91 6.12
C TRP A 41 0.56 2.01 5.50
N ARG A 42 1.04 3.22 5.19
CA ARG A 42 2.38 3.43 4.62
C ARG A 42 3.49 2.96 5.57
N LYS A 43 3.36 3.17 6.88
CA LYS A 43 4.34 2.68 7.87
C LYS A 43 4.44 1.14 7.89
N THR A 44 3.34 0.44 7.66
CA THR A 44 3.35 -1.04 7.64
C THR A 44 4.10 -1.63 6.45
N GLN A 45 4.13 -0.94 5.31
CA GLN A 45 4.84 -1.38 4.11
C GLN A 45 6.37 -1.41 4.34
N TRP A 46 6.92 -0.45 5.09
CA TRP A 46 8.36 -0.40 5.40
C TRP A 46 8.83 -1.44 6.43
N LYS A 47 7.93 -2.05 7.20
CA LYS A 47 8.34 -3.07 8.19
C LYS A 47 8.84 -4.37 7.53
N GLN A 48 8.58 -4.57 6.24
CA GLN A 48 9.05 -5.73 5.48
C GLN A 48 10.30 -5.44 4.64
N GLU A 49 10.68 -4.18 4.51
CA GLU A 49 11.96 -3.79 3.90
C GLU A 49 12.96 -3.58 5.03
N THR A 50 13.62 -4.67 5.45
CA THR A 50 14.87 -4.55 6.20
C THR A 50 15.89 -3.88 5.28
N VAL A 51 15.87 -2.55 5.23
CA VAL A 51 16.93 -1.74 4.63
C VAL A 51 18.18 -1.97 5.48
N THR A 52 18.93 -3.03 5.16
CA THR A 52 20.34 -3.14 5.55
C THR A 52 21.11 -2.08 4.77
N THR A 53 21.11 -0.86 5.28
CA THR A 53 22.12 0.15 4.94
C THR A 53 23.07 0.24 6.13
N PRO A 54 24.28 -0.33 6.06
CA PRO A 54 25.33 0.02 7.02
C PRO A 54 25.73 1.47 6.72
N ARG A 55 25.33 2.38 7.61
CA ARG A 55 25.84 3.76 7.62
C ARG A 55 27.32 3.71 7.97
N HIS A 56 28.19 3.76 6.95
CA HIS A 56 29.62 3.96 7.15
C HIS A 56 29.85 5.41 7.61
N GLN A 57 29.76 5.64 8.92
CA GLN A 57 30.41 6.78 9.56
C GLN A 57 31.80 6.32 9.99
N SER A 58 32.81 6.70 9.21
CA SER A 58 34.20 6.77 9.69
C SER A 58 34.57 8.25 9.55
N ALA A 59 34.33 9.00 10.62
CA ALA A 59 35.37 9.44 11.54
C ALA A 59 36.32 10.45 10.87
N CYS A 60 36.02 11.73 11.06
CA CYS A 60 37.03 12.78 11.02
C CYS A 60 38.22 12.32 11.86
N THR A 61 39.38 12.16 11.24
CA THR A 61 40.65 12.00 11.94
C THR A 61 41.44 13.28 11.70
N SER A 62 41.99 13.80 12.78
CA SER A 62 42.70 15.07 12.96
C SER A 62 43.89 15.29 12.04
#